data_AF-A0A562L4M6-F1
#
_entry.id   AF-A0A562L4M6-F1
#
_cell.length_a   1.000
_cell.length_b   1.000
_cell.length_c   1.000
_cell.angle_alpha   90.00
_cell.angle_beta   90.00
_cell.angle_gamma   90.00
#
_symmetry.space_group_name_H-M   'P 1'
#
loop_
_entity.id
_entity.type
_entity.pdbx_description
1 polymer ?
#
loop_
_entity_poly.entity_id
_entity_poly.type
_entity_poly.pdbx_seq_one_letter_code
_entity_poly.pdbx_strand_id
1 'polypeptide(L)'
;MSEKSKWPPLICKQRIRVLCYLFGSTDGTLRGIANPSDRRRCKARIEYERSYARIWENDATRSCNTAEDLEEQKRLAHLSFATLRASNAELLKRPILLRGDGQEFCEPFKDSMPLDDYTEWGYASDLATTTKFVLNDARKEYLAVRWHSPDGTARNVPDDYRSAFEAQMDYHTQALEANRENIAKHYGSPYGSWRGIPQARLAAANRYARLWLGRFESRCEFELALLRITIDEMDAEEHERKAEELIESIERQIEDVAQDILHDILAEGVTS
;
A
#
# COMPACT_ATOMS: atom_id res chain seq x y z
N MET A 1 27.07 24.97 -7.80
CA MET A 1 27.71 24.08 -8.79
C MET A 1 27.55 22.66 -8.27
N SER A 2 26.92 21.77 -9.04
CA SER A 2 26.60 20.41 -8.58
C SER A 2 27.84 19.52 -8.62
N GLU A 3 28.47 19.32 -7.48
CA GLU A 3 29.22 18.07 -7.28
C GLU A 3 28.21 16.92 -7.36
N LYS A 4 28.47 15.97 -8.25
CA LYS A 4 27.64 14.77 -8.36
C LYS A 4 27.71 14.04 -7.02
N SER A 5 26.55 13.85 -6.40
CA SER A 5 26.32 12.97 -5.24
C SER A 5 27.17 11.69 -5.34
N LYS A 6 27.90 11.35 -4.27
CA LYS A 6 28.73 10.12 -4.21
C LYS A 6 27.84 8.87 -4.20
N TRP A 7 26.63 9.01 -3.67
CA TRP A 7 25.62 7.96 -3.66
C TRP A 7 24.60 8.13 -4.79
N PRO A 8 24.15 7.02 -5.43
CA PRO A 8 23.05 7.08 -6.37
C PRO A 8 21.74 7.46 -5.66
N PRO A 9 20.69 7.87 -6.41
CA PRO A 9 19.35 8.00 -5.85
C PRO A 9 18.93 6.74 -5.11
N LEU A 10 18.16 6.89 -4.02
CA LEU A 10 17.71 5.76 -3.19
C LEU A 10 17.00 4.69 -4.03
N ILE A 11 16.13 5.12 -4.94
CA ILE A 11 15.48 4.25 -5.93
C ILE A 11 16.12 4.42 -7.30
N CYS A 12 17.26 3.78 -7.49
CA CYS A 12 18.00 3.78 -8.75
C CYS A 12 17.51 2.70 -9.73
N LYS A 13 18.02 2.74 -10.97
CA LYS A 13 17.72 1.73 -12.01
C LYS A 13 17.97 0.30 -11.52
N GLN A 14 19.04 0.09 -10.75
CA GLN A 14 19.37 -1.24 -10.22
C GLN A 14 18.35 -1.72 -9.17
N ARG A 15 17.87 -0.82 -8.30
CA ARG A 15 16.82 -1.16 -7.32
C ARG A 15 15.52 -1.53 -8.01
N ILE A 16 15.10 -0.75 -9.01
CA ILE A 16 13.92 -1.06 -9.83
C ILE A 16 14.08 -2.41 -10.51
N ARG A 17 15.27 -2.68 -11.08
CA ARG A 17 15.56 -3.95 -11.74
C ARG A 17 15.44 -5.14 -10.79
N VAL A 18 15.95 -5.01 -9.57
CA VAL A 18 15.82 -6.02 -8.51
C VAL A 18 14.35 -6.24 -8.14
N LEU A 19 13.57 -5.17 -7.96
CA LEU A 19 12.13 -5.29 -7.69
C LEU A 19 11.43 -6.05 -8.83
N CYS A 20 11.68 -5.68 -10.09
CA CYS A 20 11.11 -6.39 -11.24
C CYS A 20 11.42 -7.89 -11.20
N TYR A 21 12.66 -8.29 -10.89
CA TYR A 21 13.02 -9.70 -10.74
C TYR A 21 12.27 -10.40 -9.61
N LEU A 22 12.07 -9.73 -8.47
CA LEU A 22 11.29 -10.29 -7.35
C LEU A 22 9.83 -10.55 -7.73
N PHE A 23 9.27 -9.73 -8.63
CA PHE A 23 7.93 -9.91 -9.19
C PHE A 23 7.91 -10.80 -10.46
N GLY A 24 8.97 -11.58 -10.71
CA GLY A 24 9.00 -12.57 -11.80
C GLY A 24 9.37 -12.05 -13.17
N SER A 25 9.98 -10.86 -13.28
CA SER A 25 10.50 -10.35 -14.55
C SER A 25 11.65 -11.23 -15.09
N THR A 26 11.66 -11.49 -16.40
CA THR A 26 12.75 -12.24 -17.06
C THR A 26 13.96 -11.37 -17.43
N ASP A 27 13.73 -10.08 -17.73
CA ASP A 27 14.76 -9.13 -18.19
C ASP A 27 15.08 -8.04 -17.15
N GLY A 28 14.39 -8.06 -16.00
CA GLY A 28 14.51 -7.05 -14.95
C GLY A 28 13.77 -5.75 -15.25
N THR A 29 12.83 -5.77 -16.20
CA THR A 29 11.94 -4.64 -16.50
C THR A 29 10.49 -4.97 -16.14
N LEU A 30 9.65 -3.94 -15.96
CA LEU A 30 8.22 -4.13 -15.69
C LEU A 30 7.51 -4.91 -16.80
N ARG A 31 7.86 -4.65 -18.08
CA ARG A 31 7.29 -5.38 -19.22
C ARG A 31 7.66 -6.86 -19.24
N GLY A 32 8.80 -7.23 -18.64
CA GLY A 32 9.24 -8.61 -18.53
C GLY A 32 8.46 -9.43 -17.51
N ILE A 33 7.55 -8.82 -16.73
CA ILE A 33 6.65 -9.53 -15.81
C ILE A 33 5.44 -10.02 -16.62
N ALA A 34 5.27 -11.34 -16.71
CA ALA A 34 4.23 -11.97 -17.52
C ALA A 34 2.81 -11.69 -16.98
N ASN A 35 2.60 -11.93 -15.69
CA ASN A 35 1.30 -11.69 -15.05
C ASN A 35 1.00 -10.17 -14.96
N PRO A 36 -0.11 -9.69 -15.54
CA PRO A 36 -0.47 -8.26 -15.53
C PRO A 36 -0.67 -7.68 -14.13
N SER A 37 -1.24 -8.44 -13.20
CA SER A 37 -1.48 -8.01 -11.83
C SER A 37 -0.19 -7.92 -11.03
N ASP A 38 0.72 -8.88 -11.17
CA ASP A 38 2.07 -8.80 -10.58
C ASP A 38 2.85 -7.60 -11.11
N ARG A 39 2.68 -7.28 -12.40
CA ARG A 39 3.24 -6.06 -13.00
C ARG A 39 2.68 -4.80 -12.33
N ARG A 40 1.37 -4.75 -12.08
CA ARG A 40 0.72 -3.63 -11.36
C ARG A 40 1.21 -3.54 -9.91
N ARG A 41 1.33 -4.66 -9.20
CA ARG A 41 1.88 -4.71 -7.83
C ARG A 41 3.32 -4.22 -7.78
N CYS A 42 4.16 -4.66 -8.72
CA CYS A 42 5.54 -4.18 -8.84
C CYS A 42 5.58 -2.66 -9.08
N LYS A 43 4.70 -2.13 -9.93
CA LYS A 43 4.59 -0.69 -10.17
C LYS A 43 4.17 0.06 -8.90
N ALA A 44 3.15 -0.42 -8.19
CA ALA A 44 2.70 0.16 -6.92
C ALA A 44 3.83 0.15 -5.88
N ARG A 45 4.62 -0.93 -5.80
CA ARG A 45 5.77 -1.02 -4.89
C ARG A 45 6.88 -0.03 -5.25
N ILE A 46 7.17 0.14 -6.54
CA ILE A 46 8.16 1.14 -6.99
C ILE A 46 7.71 2.55 -6.59
N GLU A 47 6.43 2.89 -6.75
CA GLU A 47 5.92 4.20 -6.34
C GLU A 47 5.95 4.37 -4.81
N TYR A 48 5.59 3.34 -4.03
CA TYR A 48 5.73 3.36 -2.58
C TYR A 48 7.19 3.63 -2.14
N GLU A 49 8.15 2.89 -2.68
CA GLU A 49 9.56 3.08 -2.34
C GLU A 49 10.09 4.45 -2.79
N ARG A 50 9.56 5.01 -3.89
CA ARG A 50 9.86 6.38 -4.33
C ARG A 50 9.30 7.42 -3.38
N SER A 51 8.05 7.29 -2.94
CA SER A 51 7.44 8.21 -1.97
C SER A 51 8.20 8.17 -0.63
N TYR A 52 8.56 6.98 -0.16
CA TYR A 52 9.40 6.82 1.03
C TYR A 52 10.77 7.50 0.87
N ALA A 53 11.43 7.30 -0.28
CA ALA A 53 12.69 7.97 -0.59
C ALA A 53 12.56 9.50 -0.61
N ARG A 54 11.47 10.05 -1.17
CA ARG A 54 11.22 11.50 -1.18
C ARG A 54 11.04 12.09 0.21
N ILE A 55 10.32 11.39 1.09
CA ILE A 55 10.15 11.82 2.49
C ILE A 55 11.51 11.93 3.15
N TRP A 56 12.36 10.93 2.92
CA TRP A 56 13.72 10.89 3.43
C TRP A 56 14.59 12.01 2.84
N GLU A 57 14.61 12.18 1.51
CA GLU A 57 15.41 13.20 0.82
C GLU A 57 15.01 14.62 1.23
N ASN A 58 13.71 14.87 1.38
CA ASN A 58 13.18 16.14 1.85
C ASN A 58 13.61 16.46 3.28
N ASP A 59 13.67 15.45 4.14
CA ASP A 59 14.13 15.63 5.52
C ASP A 59 15.64 15.86 5.57
N ALA A 60 16.42 15.05 4.84
CA ALA A 60 17.87 15.20 4.70
C ALA A 60 18.26 16.59 4.20
N THR A 61 17.54 17.11 3.20
CA THR A 61 17.79 18.44 2.63
C THR A 61 17.50 19.57 3.64
N ARG A 62 16.56 19.36 4.56
CA ARG A 62 16.26 20.33 5.64
C ARG A 62 17.25 20.22 6.81
N SER A 63 17.82 19.03 7.01
CA SER A 63 18.63 18.70 8.17
C SER A 63 20.11 18.92 8.02
N CYS A 64 20.61 18.80 6.80
CA CYS A 64 22.04 18.79 6.53
C CYS A 64 22.53 20.21 6.24
N ASN A 65 23.37 20.72 7.14
CA ASN A 65 23.98 22.05 6.99
C ASN A 65 25.11 22.04 5.94
N THR A 66 25.69 20.87 5.68
CA THR A 66 26.78 20.69 4.71
C THR A 66 26.45 19.63 3.66
N ALA A 67 27.17 19.66 2.53
CA ALA A 67 27.07 18.63 1.51
C ALA A 67 27.55 17.26 2.03
N GLU A 68 28.50 17.22 2.96
CA GLU A 68 29.00 15.98 3.56
C GLU A 68 27.96 15.33 4.47
N ASP A 69 27.26 16.12 5.29
CA ASP A 69 26.14 15.62 6.11
C ASP A 69 25.04 15.03 5.23
N LEU A 70 24.76 15.65 4.08
CA LEU A 70 23.78 15.16 3.12
C LEU A 70 24.20 13.82 2.51
N GLU A 71 25.47 13.65 2.19
CA GLU A 71 26.00 12.38 1.68
C GLU A 71 26.01 11.27 2.74
N GLU A 72 26.31 11.59 3.99
CA GLU A 72 26.26 10.61 5.10
C GLU A 72 24.81 10.19 5.41
N GLN A 73 23.89 11.15 5.42
CA GLN A 73 22.47 10.86 5.53
C GLN A 73 22.03 9.93 4.38
N LYS A 74 22.42 10.21 3.13
CA LYS A 74 22.04 9.36 1.98
C LYS A 74 22.56 7.93 2.14
N ARG A 75 23.78 7.77 2.67
CA ARG A 75 24.36 6.45 2.99
C ARG A 75 23.51 5.71 4.02
N LEU A 76 23.11 6.36 5.11
CA LEU A 76 22.26 5.77 6.15
C LEU A 76 20.90 5.34 5.60
N ALA A 77 20.33 6.14 4.70
CA ALA A 77 19.09 5.81 4.03
C ALA A 77 19.19 4.54 3.17
N HIS A 78 20.28 4.41 2.39
CA HIS A 78 20.54 3.19 1.61
C HIS A 78 20.65 1.95 2.50
N LEU A 79 21.28 2.07 3.67
CA LEU A 79 21.35 0.98 4.66
C LEU A 79 19.98 0.63 5.23
N SER A 80 19.17 1.62 5.62
CA SER A 80 17.79 1.41 6.11
C SER A 80 16.92 0.68 5.07
N PHE A 81 17.00 1.08 3.80
CA PHE A 81 16.29 0.42 2.69
C PHE A 81 16.75 -1.04 2.46
N ALA A 82 18.02 -1.35 2.73
CA ALA A 82 18.53 -2.71 2.65
C ALA A 82 17.97 -3.59 3.77
N THR A 83 17.89 -3.06 5.00
CA THR A 83 17.29 -3.76 6.15
C THR A 83 15.79 -4.00 5.94
N LEU A 84 15.05 -2.97 5.48
CA LEU A 84 13.63 -3.07 5.10
C LEU A 84 13.38 -4.09 3.98
N ARG A 85 14.37 -4.33 3.10
CA ARG A 85 14.25 -5.36 2.07
C ARG A 85 14.34 -6.76 2.68
N ALA A 86 15.19 -6.98 3.68
CA ALA A 86 15.34 -8.28 4.30
C ALA A 86 14.04 -8.71 5.00
N SER A 87 13.40 -7.79 5.74
CA SER A 87 12.11 -8.05 6.39
C SER A 87 10.95 -8.19 5.39
N ASN A 88 10.91 -7.36 4.34
CA ASN A 88 9.83 -7.43 3.35
C ASN A 88 9.99 -8.57 2.32
N ALA A 89 11.17 -9.16 2.17
CA ALA A 89 11.40 -10.23 1.20
C ALA A 89 10.54 -11.48 1.47
N GLU A 90 10.17 -11.72 2.72
CA GLU A 90 9.26 -12.79 3.13
C GLU A 90 7.81 -12.48 2.72
N LEU A 91 7.39 -11.21 2.85
CA LEU A 91 6.06 -10.72 2.44
C LEU A 91 5.91 -10.58 0.92
N LEU A 92 7.03 -10.53 0.18
CA LEU A 92 7.06 -10.37 -1.29
C LEU A 92 7.01 -11.70 -2.05
N LYS A 93 7.15 -12.85 -1.38
CA LYS A 93 7.08 -14.18 -2.02
C LYS A 93 5.67 -14.74 -1.99
N ARG A 94 4.91 -14.43 -3.04
CA ARG A 94 3.57 -14.97 -3.37
C ARG A 94 2.48 -14.63 -2.33
N PRO A 95 1.24 -14.39 -2.79
CA PRO A 95 0.12 -13.98 -1.96
C PRO A 95 -0.46 -15.17 -1.16
N ILE A 96 0.34 -15.82 -0.31
CA ILE A 96 -0.19 -16.85 0.60
C ILE A 96 -1.10 -16.23 1.68
N LEU A 97 -1.07 -14.90 1.86
CA LEU A 97 -1.89 -14.18 2.84
C LEU A 97 -3.09 -13.40 2.25
N LEU A 98 -3.38 -13.52 0.95
CA LEU A 98 -4.64 -12.99 0.37
C LEU A 98 -5.72 -14.08 0.19
N ARG A 99 -5.42 -15.34 0.56
CA ARG A 99 -6.44 -16.40 0.70
C ARG A 99 -7.02 -16.47 2.13
N GLY A 100 -6.44 -15.72 3.07
CA GLY A 100 -7.05 -15.40 4.35
C GLY A 100 -7.87 -14.12 4.21
N ASP A 101 -8.78 -13.90 5.16
CA ASP A 101 -9.74 -12.80 5.38
C ASP A 101 -9.19 -11.35 5.35
N GLY A 102 -8.02 -11.11 4.73
CA GLY A 102 -7.41 -9.80 4.54
C GLY A 102 -7.01 -9.10 5.84
N GLN A 103 -7.45 -9.58 7.01
CA GLN A 103 -7.35 -8.91 8.29
C GLN A 103 -5.89 -8.62 8.67
N GLU A 104 -4.96 -9.52 8.36
CA GLU A 104 -3.54 -9.36 8.73
C GLU A 104 -2.82 -8.27 7.91
N PHE A 105 -3.25 -7.98 6.68
CA PHE A 105 -2.70 -6.87 5.89
C PHE A 105 -3.33 -5.51 6.26
N CYS A 106 -4.45 -5.53 6.99
CA CYS A 106 -5.35 -4.39 7.16
C CYS A 106 -5.06 -3.51 8.37
N GLU A 107 -4.13 -3.89 9.24
CA GLU A 107 -3.88 -3.12 10.45
C GLU A 107 -2.55 -2.34 10.33
N PRO A 108 -2.57 -1.08 9.86
CA PRO A 108 -1.38 -0.25 9.76
C PRO A 108 -0.72 0.06 11.12
N PHE A 109 -1.35 -0.40 12.21
CA PHE A 109 -0.99 -0.17 13.60
C PHE A 109 -0.79 -1.46 14.43
N LYS A 110 -0.96 -2.67 13.85
CA LYS A 110 -0.86 -3.96 14.58
C LYS A 110 0.58 -4.35 14.89
N ASP A 111 1.42 -4.29 13.85
CA ASP A 111 2.84 -4.13 14.06
C ASP A 111 3.03 -2.65 14.27
N SER A 112 3.50 -2.26 15.45
CA SER A 112 4.03 -0.91 15.65
C SER A 112 4.92 -0.61 14.45
N MET A 113 4.51 0.29 13.54
CA MET A 113 5.46 0.82 12.56
C MET A 113 6.67 1.17 13.39
N PRO A 114 7.83 0.48 13.21
CA PRO A 114 8.88 0.51 14.21
C PRO A 114 9.12 1.97 14.53
N LEU A 115 8.75 2.35 15.76
CA LEU A 115 8.86 3.72 16.25
C LEU A 115 10.34 4.12 16.37
N ASP A 116 11.23 3.22 15.96
CA ASP A 116 12.61 3.01 16.34
C ASP A 116 13.57 4.14 15.96
N ASP A 117 13.13 5.13 15.18
CA ASP A 117 13.94 6.32 14.93
C ASP A 117 13.21 7.58 15.39
N TYR A 118 12.80 7.61 16.66
CA TYR A 118 12.48 8.89 17.31
C TYR A 118 13.63 9.86 17.07
N THR A 119 13.33 11.03 16.50
CA THR A 119 14.35 12.02 16.21
C THR A 119 14.75 12.73 17.49
N GLU A 120 16.04 12.70 17.87
CA GLU A 120 16.52 13.38 19.07
C GLU A 120 16.61 14.91 18.89
N TRP A 121 16.47 15.39 17.66
CA TRP A 121 16.71 16.78 17.26
C TRP A 121 15.71 17.25 16.20
N GLY A 122 15.40 18.54 16.20
CA GLY A 122 14.58 19.19 15.17
C GLY A 122 15.02 20.64 14.94
N TYR A 123 14.50 21.25 13.89
CA TYR A 123 14.92 22.59 13.46
C TYR A 123 13.95 23.66 13.90
N ALA A 124 14.43 24.91 13.97
CA ALA A 124 13.56 26.07 14.20
C ALA A 124 12.41 26.14 13.17
N SER A 125 12.65 25.70 11.93
CA SER A 125 11.62 25.62 10.88
C SER A 125 10.52 24.60 11.18
N ASP A 126 10.78 23.55 11.96
CA ASP A 126 9.76 22.57 12.37
C ASP A 126 8.79 23.13 13.43
N LEU A 127 9.14 24.24 14.11
CA LEU A 127 8.26 24.91 15.07
C LEU A 127 7.15 25.73 14.39
N ALA A 128 7.36 26.14 13.12
CA ALA A 128 6.39 26.95 12.37
C ALA A 128 5.21 26.14 11.82
N THR A 129 5.33 24.81 11.78
CA THR A 129 4.31 23.91 11.24
C THR A 129 3.59 23.18 12.36
N THR A 130 2.28 23.41 12.49
CA THR A 130 1.43 22.55 13.32
C THR A 130 1.12 21.27 12.57
N THR A 131 1.66 20.14 13.03
CA THR A 131 1.38 18.83 12.45
C THR A 131 -0.04 18.39 12.81
N LYS A 132 -0.89 18.20 11.80
CA LYS A 132 -2.28 17.73 11.98
C LYS A 132 -2.33 16.22 11.84
N PHE A 133 -2.86 15.56 12.87
CA PHE A 133 -3.12 14.13 12.88
C PHE A 133 -4.57 13.90 12.43
N VAL A 134 -4.76 13.70 11.13
CA VAL A 134 -6.06 13.40 10.54
C VAL A 134 -5.88 12.18 9.64
N LEU A 135 -6.88 11.30 9.62
CA LEU A 135 -6.88 10.18 8.72
C LEU A 135 -6.81 10.69 7.28
N ASN A 136 -5.80 10.26 6.52
CA ASN A 136 -5.63 10.69 5.14
C ASN A 136 -6.74 10.10 4.24
N ASP A 137 -6.94 10.72 3.08
CA ASP A 137 -8.04 10.34 2.19
C ASP A 137 -7.83 8.95 1.58
N ALA A 138 -6.58 8.56 1.29
CA ALA A 138 -6.27 7.21 0.80
C ALA A 138 -6.72 6.11 1.77
N ARG A 139 -6.61 6.34 3.09
CA ARG A 139 -7.07 5.39 4.11
C ARG A 139 -8.60 5.39 4.23
N LYS A 140 -9.25 6.55 4.16
CA LYS A 140 -10.72 6.63 4.14
C LYS A 140 -11.29 5.88 2.95
N GLU A 141 -10.69 6.10 1.79
CA GLU A 141 -11.05 5.46 0.53
C GLU A 141 -10.78 3.95 0.60
N TYR A 142 -9.63 3.53 1.12
CA TYR A 142 -9.33 2.12 1.39
C TYR A 142 -10.43 1.46 2.23
N LEU A 143 -10.84 2.10 3.33
CA LEU A 143 -11.89 1.57 4.20
C LEU A 143 -13.24 1.51 3.47
N ALA A 144 -13.60 2.54 2.72
CA ALA A 144 -14.83 2.56 1.94
C ALA A 144 -14.85 1.45 0.89
N VAL A 145 -13.76 1.28 0.12
CA VAL A 145 -13.62 0.21 -0.89
C VAL A 145 -13.69 -1.17 -0.22
N ARG A 146 -12.99 -1.37 0.90
CA ARG A 146 -13.01 -2.64 1.65
C ARG A 146 -14.42 -3.02 2.09
N TRP A 147 -15.24 -2.04 2.44
CA TRP A 147 -16.63 -2.22 2.82
C TRP A 147 -17.59 -2.01 1.64
N HIS A 148 -17.15 -2.40 0.44
CA HIS A 148 -17.96 -2.52 -0.78
C HIS A 148 -18.51 -1.20 -1.35
N SER A 149 -17.90 -0.05 -1.05
CA SER A 149 -18.24 1.19 -1.74
C SER A 149 -17.78 1.14 -3.22
N PRO A 150 -18.69 1.29 -4.21
CA PRO A 150 -18.33 1.17 -5.63
C PRO A 150 -17.34 2.23 -6.12
N ASP A 151 -17.40 3.43 -5.55
CA ASP A 151 -16.54 4.57 -5.92
C ASP A 151 -15.51 4.93 -4.84
N GLY A 152 -15.39 4.10 -3.79
CA GLY A 152 -14.51 4.36 -2.66
C GLY A 152 -14.90 5.54 -1.78
N THR A 153 -16.15 6.02 -1.83
CA THR A 153 -16.63 7.09 -0.96
C THR A 153 -17.44 6.57 0.23
N ALA A 154 -17.25 7.16 1.41
CA ALA A 154 -18.00 6.79 2.61
C ALA A 154 -19.54 6.85 2.43
N ARG A 155 -20.01 7.74 1.54
CA ARG A 155 -21.44 7.91 1.26
C ARG A 155 -22.06 6.67 0.61
N ASN A 156 -21.32 5.98 -0.24
CA ASN A 156 -21.80 4.88 -1.07
C ASN A 156 -21.49 3.49 -0.50
N VAL A 157 -21.03 3.43 0.75
CA VAL A 157 -20.98 2.17 1.51
C VAL A 157 -22.41 1.64 1.68
N PRO A 158 -22.70 0.38 1.32
CA PRO A 158 -24.04 -0.20 1.49
C PRO A 158 -24.47 -0.24 2.95
N ASP A 159 -25.77 -0.11 3.21
CA ASP A 159 -26.30 0.01 4.57
C ASP A 159 -25.99 -1.20 5.46
N ASP A 160 -25.95 -2.40 4.88
CA ASP A 160 -25.59 -3.65 5.57
C ASP A 160 -24.15 -3.62 6.13
N TYR A 161 -23.25 -2.84 5.52
CA TYR A 161 -21.84 -2.72 5.93
C TYR A 161 -21.53 -1.39 6.65
N ARG A 162 -22.47 -0.45 6.69
CA ARG A 162 -22.24 0.91 7.21
C ARG A 162 -21.74 0.92 8.65
N SER A 163 -22.33 0.10 9.52
CA SER A 163 -21.93 0.01 10.93
C SER A 163 -20.50 -0.50 11.11
N ALA A 164 -20.08 -1.50 10.32
CA ALA A 164 -18.71 -2.03 10.35
C ALA A 164 -17.69 -1.03 9.78
N PHE A 165 -18.06 -0.31 8.71
CA PHE A 165 -17.27 0.79 8.16
C PHE A 165 -17.05 1.90 9.20
N GLU A 166 -18.12 2.36 9.86
CA GLU A 166 -18.04 3.40 10.90
C GLU A 166 -17.18 2.96 12.08
N ALA A 167 -17.36 1.73 12.57
CA ALA A 167 -16.53 1.18 13.64
C ALA A 167 -15.03 1.13 13.27
N GLN A 168 -14.70 0.79 12.02
CA GLN A 168 -13.32 0.81 11.52
C GLN A 168 -12.78 2.24 11.39
N MET A 169 -13.58 3.17 10.86
CA MET A 169 -13.21 4.59 10.79
C MET A 169 -12.87 5.16 12.17
N ASP A 170 -13.68 4.83 13.17
CA ASP A 170 -13.45 5.22 14.56
C ASP A 170 -12.18 4.59 15.13
N TYR A 171 -11.98 3.28 14.93
CA TYR A 171 -10.77 2.58 15.35
C TYR A 171 -9.50 3.24 14.79
N HIS A 172 -9.48 3.52 13.48
CA HIS A 172 -8.32 4.15 12.84
C HIS A 172 -8.08 5.58 13.32
N THR A 173 -9.16 6.32 13.63
CA THR A 173 -9.07 7.67 14.18
C THR A 173 -8.48 7.63 15.59
N GLN A 174 -8.99 6.73 16.46
CA GLN A 174 -8.49 6.53 17.82
C GLN A 174 -7.03 6.06 17.82
N ALA A 175 -6.65 5.15 16.92
CA ALA A 175 -5.27 4.70 16.79
C ALA A 175 -4.32 5.83 16.37
N LEU A 176 -4.77 6.73 15.49
CA LEU A 176 -4.01 7.92 15.09
C LEU A 176 -3.83 8.90 16.26
N GLU A 177 -4.88 9.10 17.06
CA GLU A 177 -4.83 9.92 18.27
C GLU A 177 -3.93 9.32 19.35
N ALA A 178 -4.01 8.01 19.57
CA ALA A 178 -3.13 7.28 20.49
C ALA A 178 -1.66 7.41 20.06
N ASN A 179 -1.36 7.33 18.76
CA ASN A 179 -0.01 7.57 18.25
C ASN A 179 0.46 9.01 18.50
N ARG A 180 -0.40 10.01 18.27
CA ARG A 180 -0.10 11.40 18.61
C ARG A 180 0.24 11.55 20.10
N GLU A 181 -0.53 10.90 20.97
CA GLU A 181 -0.31 10.91 22.41
C GLU A 181 1.03 10.26 22.77
N ASN A 182 1.33 9.09 22.18
CA ASN A 182 2.59 8.37 22.37
C ASN A 182 3.80 9.19 21.95
N ILE A 183 3.73 9.89 20.82
CA ILE A 183 4.79 10.80 20.38
C ILE A 183 4.97 11.93 21.41
N ALA A 184 3.89 12.56 21.85
CA ALA A 184 3.98 13.63 22.84
C ALA A 184 4.59 13.14 24.16
N LYS A 185 4.19 11.96 24.66
CA LYS A 185 4.78 11.33 25.85
C LYS A 185 6.27 11.09 25.68
N HIS A 186 6.69 10.52 24.55
CA HIS A 186 8.09 10.28 24.24
C HIS A 186 8.92 11.57 24.35
N TYR A 187 8.41 12.67 23.80
CA TYR A 187 9.08 13.97 23.85
C TYR A 187 8.91 14.72 25.18
N GLY A 188 8.39 14.08 26.23
CA GLY A 188 8.38 14.59 27.59
C GLY A 188 7.06 15.24 28.02
N SER A 189 5.96 15.05 27.28
CA SER A 189 4.64 15.49 27.74
C SER A 189 4.11 14.58 28.85
N PRO A 190 3.79 15.10 30.04
CA PRO A 190 3.34 14.28 31.17
C PRO A 190 1.96 13.62 30.94
N TYR A 191 1.11 14.26 30.14
CA TYR A 191 -0.25 13.80 29.86
C TYR A 191 -0.46 13.43 28.39
N GLY A 192 0.63 13.30 27.62
CA GLY A 192 0.56 13.01 26.18
C GLY A 192 -0.11 14.08 25.33
N SER A 193 -0.31 15.29 25.87
CA SER A 193 -0.76 16.44 25.10
C SER A 193 0.39 17.12 24.38
N TRP A 194 0.19 17.53 23.12
CA TRP A 194 1.19 18.28 22.36
C TRP A 194 1.61 19.59 23.04
N ARG A 195 0.69 20.22 23.79
CA ARG A 195 0.96 21.44 24.56
C ARG A 195 1.87 21.20 25.76
N GLY A 196 1.96 19.97 26.25
CA GLY A 196 2.79 19.58 27.38
C GLY A 196 4.24 19.25 27.00
N ILE A 197 4.58 19.24 25.70
CA ILE A 197 5.93 18.98 25.23
C ILE A 197 6.83 20.17 25.60
N PRO A 198 7.98 19.97 26.28
CA PRO A 198 8.92 21.04 26.57
C PRO A 198 9.40 21.75 25.30
N GLN A 199 9.55 23.07 25.34
CA GLN A 199 9.93 23.88 24.17
C GLN A 199 11.22 23.39 23.49
N ALA A 200 12.19 22.93 24.27
CA ALA A 200 13.46 22.39 23.76
C ALA A 200 13.31 21.11 22.91
N ARG A 201 12.20 20.37 23.07
CA ARG A 201 11.92 19.11 22.37
C ARG A 201 10.83 19.23 21.31
N LEU A 202 10.12 20.36 21.26
CA LEU A 202 8.97 20.55 20.39
C LEU A 202 9.34 20.46 18.90
N ALA A 203 10.50 20.97 18.50
CA ALA A 203 10.97 20.88 17.12
C ALA A 203 11.22 19.42 16.70
N ALA A 204 11.86 18.63 17.56
CA ALA A 204 12.11 17.22 17.34
C ALA A 204 10.79 16.42 17.25
N ALA A 205 9.84 16.70 18.14
CA ALA A 205 8.51 16.10 18.11
C ALA A 205 7.75 16.40 16.81
N ASN A 206 7.76 17.66 16.35
CA ASN A 206 7.10 18.06 15.11
C ASN A 206 7.75 17.39 13.89
N ARG A 207 9.08 17.32 13.85
CA ARG A 207 9.83 16.62 12.80
C ARG A 207 9.46 15.14 12.73
N TYR A 208 9.52 14.44 13.86
CA TYR A 208 9.14 13.03 13.93
C TYR A 208 7.70 12.82 13.46
N ALA A 209 6.76 13.62 13.97
CA ALA A 209 5.35 13.52 13.60
C ALA A 209 5.13 13.68 12.09
N ARG A 210 5.81 14.65 11.46
CA ARG A 210 5.75 14.87 10.01
C ARG A 210 6.30 13.67 9.23
N LEU A 211 7.45 13.15 9.63
CA LEU A 211 8.06 11.96 9.00
C LEU A 211 7.15 10.74 9.13
N TRP A 212 6.64 10.50 10.34
CA TRP A 212 5.74 9.41 10.64
C TRP A 212 4.46 9.50 9.82
N LEU A 213 3.81 10.68 9.75
CA LEU A 213 2.61 10.89 8.94
C LEU A 213 2.87 10.70 7.45
N GLY A 214 3.98 11.20 6.92
CA GLY A 214 4.32 10.99 5.50
C GLY A 214 4.52 9.50 5.18
N ARG A 215 5.17 8.74 6.08
CA ARG A 215 5.33 7.29 5.93
C ARG A 215 3.98 6.57 6.00
N PHE A 216 3.13 6.97 6.95
CA PHE A 216 1.76 6.47 7.08
C PHE A 216 0.94 6.72 5.81
N GLU A 217 0.97 7.94 5.27
CA GLU A 217 0.31 8.32 4.01
C GLU A 217 0.79 7.46 2.83
N SER A 218 2.11 7.33 2.65
CA SER A 218 2.68 6.48 1.59
C SER A 218 2.23 5.03 1.72
N ARG A 219 2.14 4.50 2.95
CA ARG A 219 1.65 3.13 3.21
C ARG A 219 0.16 3.00 2.87
N CYS A 220 -0.66 3.98 3.23
CA CYS A 220 -2.09 3.97 2.91
C CYS A 220 -2.34 3.98 1.39
N GLU A 221 -1.61 4.80 0.65
CA GLU A 221 -1.69 4.83 -0.82
C GLU A 221 -1.30 3.48 -1.44
N PHE A 222 -0.24 2.87 -0.92
CA PHE A 222 0.22 1.56 -1.39
C PHE A 222 -0.81 0.47 -1.11
N GLU A 223 -1.38 0.42 0.09
CA GLU A 223 -2.40 -0.57 0.46
C GLU A 223 -3.69 -0.40 -0.36
N LEU A 224 -4.12 0.84 -0.61
CA LEU A 224 -5.24 1.12 -1.52
C LEU A 224 -4.96 0.62 -2.95
N ALA A 225 -3.75 0.86 -3.46
CA ALA A 225 -3.37 0.35 -4.77
C ALA A 225 -3.39 -1.19 -4.84
N LEU A 226 -2.93 -1.87 -3.79
CA LEU A 226 -2.99 -3.33 -3.70
C LEU A 226 -4.42 -3.86 -3.62
N LEU A 227 -5.27 -3.24 -2.79
CA LEU A 227 -6.68 -3.62 -2.66
C LEU A 227 -7.42 -3.53 -4.01
N ARG A 228 -7.19 -2.45 -4.75
CA ARG A 228 -7.77 -2.27 -6.09
C ARG A 228 -7.30 -3.33 -7.08
N ILE A 229 -6.01 -3.67 -7.06
CA ILE A 229 -5.49 -4.74 -7.93
C ILE A 229 -6.18 -6.07 -7.60
N THR A 230 -6.39 -6.37 -6.31
CA THR A 230 -7.06 -7.59 -5.88
C THR A 230 -8.54 -7.62 -6.28
N ILE A 231 -9.26 -6.51 -6.15
CA ILE A 231 -10.66 -6.43 -6.62
C ILE A 231 -10.71 -6.69 -8.13
N ASP A 232 -9.85 -6.03 -8.91
CA ASP A 232 -9.82 -6.22 -10.36
C ASP A 232 -9.49 -7.67 -10.77
N GLU A 233 -8.66 -8.38 -9.98
CA GLU A 233 -8.38 -9.80 -10.21
C GLU A 233 -9.60 -10.67 -9.91
N MET A 234 -10.27 -10.44 -8.77
CA MET A 234 -11.47 -11.18 -8.40
C MET A 234 -12.58 -10.97 -9.43
N ASP A 235 -12.76 -9.75 -9.91
CA ASP A 235 -13.73 -9.43 -10.95
C ASP A 235 -13.37 -10.14 -12.26
N ALA A 236 -12.08 -10.17 -12.65
CA ALA A 236 -11.64 -10.87 -13.85
C ALA A 236 -11.85 -12.39 -13.75
N GLU A 237 -11.51 -13.01 -12.61
CA GLU A 237 -11.74 -14.44 -12.35
C GLU A 237 -13.24 -14.77 -12.37
N GLU A 238 -14.09 -13.90 -11.81
CA GLU A 238 -15.54 -14.07 -11.82
C GLU A 238 -16.13 -13.95 -13.23
N HIS A 239 -15.61 -13.04 -14.04
CA HIS A 239 -16.01 -12.91 -15.44
C HIS A 239 -15.58 -14.12 -16.28
N GLU A 240 -14.39 -14.66 -16.04
CA GLU A 240 -13.88 -15.87 -16.70
C GLU A 240 -14.76 -17.08 -16.35
N ARG A 241 -15.05 -17.28 -15.06
CA ARG A 241 -15.95 -18.33 -14.59
C ARG A 241 -17.35 -18.26 -15.22
N LYS A 242 -17.94 -17.07 -15.27
CA LYS A 242 -19.25 -16.86 -15.93
C LYS A 242 -19.19 -17.13 -17.44
N ALA A 243 -18.07 -16.83 -18.09
CA ALA A 243 -17.89 -17.12 -19.50
C ALA A 243 -17.77 -18.64 -19.75
N GLU A 244 -17.04 -19.37 -18.90
CA GLU A 244 -16.95 -20.83 -18.95
C GLU A 244 -18.32 -21.49 -18.73
N GLU A 245 -19.06 -21.08 -17.69
CA GLU A 245 -20.43 -21.57 -17.43
C GLU A 245 -21.38 -21.32 -18.62
N LEU A 246 -21.24 -20.17 -19.30
CA LEU A 246 -22.01 -19.85 -20.50
C LEU A 246 -21.62 -20.73 -21.69
N ILE A 247 -20.32 -20.97 -21.90
CA ILE A 247 -19.83 -21.85 -22.97
C ILE A 247 -20.35 -23.27 -22.74
N GLU A 248 -20.23 -23.81 -21.54
CA GLU A 248 -20.76 -25.14 -21.20
C GLU A 248 -22.28 -25.25 -21.41
N SER A 249 -23.01 -24.17 -21.10
CA SER A 249 -24.45 -24.12 -21.34
C SER A 249 -24.79 -24.11 -22.84
N ILE A 250 -24.01 -23.42 -23.65
CA ILE A 250 -24.18 -23.39 -25.11
C ILE A 250 -23.80 -24.74 -25.72
N GLU A 251 -22.71 -25.36 -25.27
CA GLU A 251 -22.29 -26.69 -25.73
C GLU A 251 -23.36 -27.74 -25.47
N ARG A 252 -23.96 -27.75 -24.27
CA ARG A 252 -25.09 -28.64 -23.95
C ARG A 252 -26.30 -28.40 -24.86
N GLN A 253 -26.66 -27.14 -25.13
CA GLN A 253 -27.76 -26.83 -26.04
C GLN A 253 -27.49 -27.30 -27.47
N ILE A 254 -26.24 -27.20 -27.94
CA ILE A 254 -25.86 -27.70 -29.27
C ILE A 254 -25.93 -29.23 -29.32
N GLU A 255 -25.49 -29.92 -28.26
CA GLU A 255 -25.58 -31.38 -28.16
C GLU A 255 -27.03 -31.86 -28.15
N ASP A 256 -27.91 -31.22 -27.39
CA ASP A 256 -29.34 -31.55 -27.35
C ASP A 256 -29.99 -31.38 -28.73
N VAL A 257 -29.76 -30.24 -29.40
CA VAL A 257 -30.28 -29.99 -30.75
C VAL A 257 -29.72 -30.99 -31.77
N ALA A 258 -28.44 -31.36 -31.66
CA ALA A 258 -27.83 -32.34 -32.55
C ALA A 258 -28.43 -33.75 -32.34
N GLN A 259 -28.72 -34.13 -31.10
CA GLN A 259 -29.39 -35.40 -30.79
C GLN A 259 -30.83 -35.43 -31.32
N ASP A 260 -31.58 -34.35 -31.15
CA ASP A 260 -32.95 -34.21 -31.68
C ASP A 260 -32.97 -34.37 -33.21
N ILE A 261 -32.07 -33.67 -33.92
CA ILE A 261 -31.93 -33.81 -35.39
C ILE A 261 -31.58 -35.25 -35.77
N LEU A 262 -30.67 -35.89 -35.03
CA LEU A 262 -30.27 -37.27 -35.31
C LEU A 262 -31.44 -38.25 -35.11
N HIS A 263 -32.25 -38.03 -34.06
CA HIS A 263 -33.44 -38.81 -33.78
C HIS A 263 -34.51 -38.63 -34.87
N ASP A 264 -34.74 -37.41 -35.32
CA ASP A 264 -35.69 -37.11 -36.41
C ASP A 264 -35.28 -37.81 -37.72
N ILE A 265 -34.00 -37.72 -38.10
CA ILE A 265 -33.47 -38.41 -39.30
C ILE A 265 -33.64 -39.93 -39.19
N LEU A 266 -33.34 -40.51 -38.02
CA LEU A 266 -33.49 -41.95 -37.80
C LEU A 266 -34.96 -42.39 -37.82
N ALA A 267 -35.88 -41.57 -37.29
CA ALA A 267 -37.30 -41.86 -37.29
C ALA A 267 -37.88 -41.84 -38.72
N GLU A 268 -37.48 -40.86 -39.54
CA GLU A 268 -37.90 -40.77 -40.95
C GLU A 268 -37.35 -41.93 -41.79
N GLY A 269 -36.07 -42.30 -41.60
CA GLY A 269 -35.43 -43.38 -42.36
C GLY A 269 -35.91 -44.81 -42.05
N VAL A 270 -36.60 -45.03 -40.93
CA VAL A 270 -37.19 -46.34 -40.56
C VAL A 270 -38.58 -46.54 -41.18
N THR A 271 -39.19 -45.48 -41.72
CA THR A 271 -40.54 -45.54 -42.34
C THR A 271 -40.54 -45.69 -43.87
N SER A 272 -39.36 -45.86 -44.49
CA SER A 272 -39.16 -46.14 -45.92
C SER A 272 -38.65 -47.56 -46.18
#